data_AF-A0A7K2JJ84-F1
#
_entry.id   AF-A0A7K2JJ84-F1
#
_cell.length_a   1.000
_cell.length_b   1.000
_cell.length_c   1.000
_cell.angle_alpha   90.00
_cell.angle_beta   90.00
_cell.angle_gamma   90.00
#
_symmetry.space_group_name_H-M   'P 1'
#
loop_
_entity.id
_entity.type
_entity.pdbx_description
1 polymer ?
#
loop_
_entity_poly.entity_id
_entity_poly.type
_entity_poly.pdbx_seq_one_letter_code
_entity_poly.pdbx_strand_id
1 'polypeptide(L)' 'TVVQGRADVDVPQAVAEAYADAAARAGEMVGVTLLEDVGHFPLIDPAADACAVVAEEIAQLAW' A
#
# COMPACT_ATOMS: atom_id res chain seq x y z
N THR A 1 6.09 -5.04 0.92
CA THR A 1 5.21 -4.03 1.54
C THR A 1 4.12 -3.65 0.56
N VAL A 2 2.96 -3.21 1.04
CA VAL A 2 1.82 -2.67 0.26
C VAL A 2 1.38 -1.37 0.92
N VAL A 3 1.20 -0.31 0.12
CA VAL A 3 0.57 0.94 0.55
C VAL A 3 -0.76 1.08 -0.16
N GLN A 4 -1.83 1.29 0.59
CA GLN A 4 -3.21 1.28 0.08
C GLN A 4 -4.00 2.47 0.63
N GLY A 5 -4.69 3.17 -0.27
CA GLY A 5 -5.65 4.21 0.11
C GLY A 5 -7.00 3.60 0.52
N ARG A 6 -7.61 4.11 1.60
CA ARG A 6 -8.94 3.65 2.06
C ARG A 6 -10.10 4.17 1.22
N ALA A 7 -9.89 5.25 0.47
CA ALA A 7 -10.89 5.82 -0.44
C ALA A 7 -10.72 5.30 -1.88
N ASP A 8 -9.88 4.28 -2.10
CA ASP A 8 -9.73 3.64 -3.41
C ASP A 8 -10.99 2.84 -3.76
N VAL A 9 -11.69 3.29 -4.81
CA VAL A 9 -12.89 2.66 -5.36
C VAL A 9 -12.59 1.76 -6.56
N ASP A 10 -11.39 1.87 -7.14
CA ASP A 10 -10.94 1.09 -8.29
C ASP A 10 -10.35 -0.25 -7.82
N VAL A 11 -9.56 -0.21 -6.75
CA VAL A 11 -8.95 -1.37 -6.09
C VAL A 11 -9.22 -1.26 -4.57
N PRO A 12 -10.33 -1.83 -4.07
CA PRO A 12 -10.71 -1.70 -2.66
C PRO A 12 -9.67 -2.28 -1.69
N GLN A 13 -9.59 -1.71 -0.49
CA GLN A 13 -8.68 -2.14 0.59
C GLN A 13 -8.66 -3.65 0.84
N ALA A 14 -9.80 -4.33 0.72
CA ALA A 14 -9.91 -5.77 0.92
C ALA A 14 -8.99 -6.59 -0.01
N VAL A 15 -8.60 -6.07 -1.18
CA VAL A 15 -7.66 -6.72 -2.09
C VAL A 15 -6.25 -6.73 -1.49
N ALA A 16 -5.80 -5.61 -0.92
CA ALA A 16 -4.50 -5.50 -0.25
C ALA A 16 -4.40 -6.43 0.97
N GLU A 17 -5.45 -6.48 1.78
CA GLU A 17 -5.54 -7.37 2.95
C GLU A 17 -5.55 -8.85 2.53
N ALA A 18 -6.37 -9.21 1.53
CA ALA A 18 -6.42 -10.58 1.01
C ALA A 18 -5.07 -11.04 0.43
N TYR A 19 -4.34 -10.13 -0.24
CA TYR A 19 -2.99 -10.40 -0.72
C TYR A 19 -2.01 -10.65 0.44
N ALA A 20 -2.02 -9.79 1.46
CA ALA A 20 -1.14 -9.96 2.63
C ALA A 20 -1.43 -11.27 3.39
N ASP A 21 -2.71 -11.62 3.56
CA ASP A 21 -3.13 -12.89 4.15
C ASP A 21 -2.66 -14.10 3.32
N ALA A 22 -2.80 -14.04 1.99
CA ALA A 22 -2.36 -15.10 1.10
C ALA A 22 -0.82 -15.25 1.12
N ALA A 23 -0.08 -14.14 1.11
CA ALA A 23 1.37 -14.14 1.21
C ALA A 23 1.83 -14.75 2.53
N ALA A 24 1.21 -14.37 3.65
CA ALA A 24 1.53 -14.92 4.96
C ALA A 24 1.31 -16.44 5.00
N ARG A 25 0.23 -16.96 4.38
CA ARG A 25 -0.01 -18.41 4.24
C ARG A 25 1.03 -19.11 3.37
N ALA A 26 1.64 -18.40 2.42
CA ALA A 26 2.74 -18.90 1.59
C ALA A 26 4.12 -18.80 2.28
N GLY A 27 4.19 -18.22 3.48
CA GLY A 27 5.44 -18.04 4.22
C GLY A 27 6.15 -16.71 3.95
N GLU A 28 5.50 -15.77 3.25
CA GLU A 28 6.01 -14.43 2.97
C GLU A 28 5.27 -13.37 3.79
N MET A 29 5.99 -12.66 4.65
CA MET A 29 5.39 -11.59 5.45
C MET A 29 5.33 -10.28 4.65
N VAL A 30 4.12 -9.83 4.33
CA VAL A 30 3.87 -8.56 3.64
C VAL A 30 3.22 -7.57 4.61
N GLY A 31 3.91 -6.47 4.91
CA GLY A 31 3.31 -5.32 5.63
C GLY A 31 2.30 -4.56 4.76
N VAL A 32 1.23 -4.06 5.39
CA VAL A 32 0.20 -3.23 4.76
C VAL A 32 0.12 -1.89 5.50
N THR A 33 0.30 -0.79 4.78
CA THR A 33 0.14 0.58 5.25
C THR A 33 -1.13 1.17 4.65
N LEU A 34 -2.06 1.63 5.50
CA LEU A 34 -3.34 2.18 5.08
C LEU A 34 -3.35 3.71 5.24
N LEU A 35 -3.72 4.42 4.17
CA LEU A 35 -3.85 5.87 4.17
C LEU A 35 -5.34 6.27 4.13
N GLU A 36 -5.76 7.03 5.14
CA GLU A 36 -7.10 7.62 5.22
C GLU A 36 -7.32 8.62 4.08
N ASP A 37 -8.54 8.69 3.55
CA ASP A 37 -8.98 9.66 2.51
C ASP A 37 -8.15 9.67 1.20
N VAL A 38 -7.32 8.65 0.96
CA VAL A 38 -6.52 8.51 -0.27
C VAL A 38 -7.21 7.55 -1.25
N GLY A 39 -7.37 7.99 -2.50
CA GLY A 39 -7.86 7.17 -3.62
C GLY A 39 -6.74 6.42 -4.35
N HIS A 40 -7.04 5.88 -5.54
CA HIS A 40 -6.12 5.03 -6.30
C HIS A 40 -4.84 5.75 -6.78
N PHE A 41 -5.01 6.91 -7.42
CA PHE A 41 -3.94 7.59 -8.16
C PHE A 41 -2.94 8.42 -7.32
N PRO A 42 -3.30 9.04 -6.16
CA PRO A 42 -2.35 9.81 -5.37
C PRO A 42 -1.10 9.04 -4.91
N LEU A 43 -1.17 7.71 -4.81
CA LEU A 43 -0.02 6.87 -4.44
C LEU A 43 1.08 6.82 -5.50
N ILE A 44 0.76 7.12 -6.76
CA ILE A 44 1.70 7.09 -7.89
C ILE A 44 2.01 8.48 -8.47
N ASP A 45 1.30 9.52 -8.01
CA ASP A 45 1.55 10.90 -8.41
C ASP A 45 2.66 11.51 -7.55
N PRO A 46 3.85 11.81 -8.11
CA PRO A 46 4.96 12.37 -7.34
C PRO A 46 4.67 13.73 -6.70
N ALA A 47 3.61 14.43 -7.14
CA ALA A 47 3.19 15.69 -6.54
C ALA A 47 2.26 15.53 -5.34
N ALA A 48 1.77 14.32 -5.06
CA ALA A 48 0.86 14.05 -3.94
C ALA A 48 1.62 13.56 -2.70
N ASP A 49 1.19 14.03 -1.52
CA ASP A 49 1.79 13.64 -0.23
C ASP A 49 1.78 12.11 -0.01
N ALA A 50 0.73 11.43 -0.51
CA ALA A 50 0.61 9.98 -0.41
C ALA A 50 1.77 9.22 -1.11
N CYS A 51 2.34 9.79 -2.18
CA CYS A 51 3.49 9.20 -2.86
C CYS A 51 4.76 9.21 -2.00
N ALA A 52 4.89 10.15 -1.06
CA ALA A 52 6.03 10.18 -0.14
C ALA A 52 6.06 8.93 0.76
N VAL A 53 4.90 8.46 1.23
CA VAL A 53 4.79 7.22 2.03
C VAL A 53 5.23 6.01 1.22
N VAL A 54 4.87 5.94 -0.07
CA VAL A 54 5.33 4.86 -0.96
C VAL A 54 6.87 4.89 -1.10
N ALA A 55 7.45 6.07 -1.29
CA ALA A 55 8.90 6.22 -1.39
C ALA A 55 9.61 5.82 -0.07
N GLU A 56 9.05 6.18 1.08
CA GLU A 56 9.56 5.80 2.40
C GLU A 56 9.53 4.29 2.62
N GLU A 57 8.42 3.62 2.28
CA GLU A 57 8.28 2.17 2.36
C GLU A 57 9.28 1.44 1.44
N ILE A 58 9.53 1.97 0.24
CA ILE A 58 10.56 1.43 -0.66
C ILE A 58 11.96 1.63 -0.06
N ALA A 59 12.25 2.80 0.49
CA ALA A 59 13.55 3.10 1.09
C ALA A 59 13.87 2.17 2.28
N GLN A 60 12.86 1.80 3.07
CA GLN A 60 13.01 0.85 4.18
C GLN A 60 13.40 -0.57 3.72
N LEU A 61 13.05 -0.99 2.50
CA LEU A 61 13.43 -2.30 1.95
C LEU A 61 14.88 -2.37 1.47
N ALA A 62 15.54 -1.22 1.31
CA ALA A 62 16.94 -1.15 0.89
C ALA A 62 17.93 -1.38 2.04
N TRP A 63 17.43 -1.54 3.27
CA TRP A 63 18.18 -1.71 4.51
C TRP A 63 17.65 -2.90 5.31
#